data_AF-A0A962SQL7-F1
#
_entry.id   AF-A0A962SQL7-F1
#
_cell.length_a   1.000
_cell.length_b   1.000
_cell.length_c   1.000
_cell.angle_alpha   90.00
_cell.angle_beta   90.00
_cell.angle_gamma   90.00
#
_symmetry.space_group_name_H-M   'P 1'
#
loop_
_entity.id
_entity.type
_entity.pdbx_description
1 polymer ?
#
loop_
_entity_poly.entity_id
_entity_poly.type
_entity_poly.pdbx_seq_one_letter_code
_entity_poly.pdbx_strand_id
1 'polypeptide(L)'
;METERPGGILQRFAFRQEDGYLESTTNIPEQHEFLVRLALEPGRQRLAALFSEVGHGHNHDEHATKERGSHGGPLLVHADGLVELSIFETGVSPRFRLYFLDNSGQSATPPPAEAVTLKTVRPDGDEEIFHFRQEYDYLESPAPIPEPHAFEARLLIEQEDGRQCLVGSFTEAEHLHAHHGEGQDHHHHTHAHDHEHHQGSGLVGWLRGNFAHSHDIAEQVDSVMESSAKGIRALKISLVGLGITALLQVLVVLYSGSVALLADTIHNFADAATSIPLWIAFALARRGANRHFTYGYGKAEDVAGVIIVGVIFFSACVAGYEAVLKFINPEPMEHLGWVAMAALIGFVGNEAVAVYRIRVGRQIGSAALIADGQHSRVDGFTSLSVLIGVIGAWLGFPLADPIVGIGITIAILFIVKDAARAVWQRLIDGIEPEILDEIAHAPSHIAGVQAVRSVRARWSGHKVYSDVTIAVDPDLTVRVADAIAREVERSLRTHVRLLGEVVVRVTL
;
A
#
# COMPACT_ATOMS: atom_id res chain seq x y z
N MET A 1 0.71 -33.24 38.61
CA MET A 1 0.32 -32.19 37.65
C MET A 1 -1.07 -31.71 37.98
N GLU A 2 -1.30 -30.40 37.98
CA GLU A 2 -2.62 -29.79 38.09
C GLU A 2 -2.95 -29.11 36.76
N THR A 3 -4.15 -29.35 36.22
CA THR A 3 -4.66 -28.61 35.06
C THR A 3 -5.87 -27.79 35.45
N GLU A 4 -5.97 -26.61 34.86
CA GLU A 4 -7.09 -25.69 35.05
C GLU A 4 -7.80 -25.52 33.71
N ARG A 5 -9.10 -25.84 33.67
CA ARG A 5 -9.94 -25.61 32.48
C ARG A 5 -10.45 -24.17 32.45
N PRO A 6 -10.85 -23.65 31.27
CA PRO A 6 -11.65 -22.43 31.19
C PRO A 6 -12.96 -22.65 31.97
N GLY A 7 -13.06 -22.11 33.18
CA GLY A 7 -14.14 -22.39 34.14
C GLY A 7 -13.68 -22.81 35.55
N GLY A 8 -12.38 -22.94 35.80
CA GLY A 8 -11.80 -23.02 37.17
C GLY A 8 -11.87 -24.39 37.86
N ILE A 9 -12.18 -25.47 37.12
CA ILE A 9 -12.14 -26.83 37.68
C ILE A 9 -10.70 -27.35 37.64
N LEU A 10 -10.11 -27.54 38.82
CA LEU A 10 -8.79 -28.11 39.03
C LEU A 10 -8.84 -29.64 39.00
N GLN A 11 -8.11 -30.25 38.07
CA GLN A 11 -8.01 -31.71 37.95
C GLN A 11 -6.56 -32.16 38.23
N ARG A 12 -6.40 -33.16 39.11
CA ARG A 12 -5.10 -33.69 39.52
C ARG A 12 -4.79 -34.99 38.80
N PHE A 13 -3.60 -35.08 38.21
CA PHE A 13 -3.12 -36.26 37.49
C PHE A 13 -1.95 -36.91 38.22
N ALA A 14 -2.00 -38.23 38.33
CA ALA A 14 -0.95 -39.07 38.91
C ALA A 14 -0.04 -39.64 37.82
N PHE A 15 1.26 -39.68 38.09
CA PHE A 15 2.28 -40.12 37.14
C PHE A 15 3.05 -41.32 37.71
N ARG A 16 3.47 -42.21 36.83
CA ARG A 16 4.40 -43.30 37.13
C ARG A 16 5.72 -43.04 36.41
N GLN A 17 6.83 -43.37 37.05
CA GLN A 17 8.15 -43.27 36.46
C GLN A 17 8.48 -44.56 35.70
N GLU A 18 8.79 -44.43 34.42
CA GLU A 18 9.30 -45.51 33.56
C GLU A 18 10.48 -44.99 32.74
N ASP A 19 11.57 -45.75 32.73
CA ASP A 19 12.80 -45.55 31.92
C ASP A 19 13.12 -44.11 31.49
N GLY A 20 13.39 -43.26 32.48
CA GLY A 20 13.90 -41.90 32.27
C GLY A 20 12.84 -40.83 32.02
N TYR A 21 11.54 -41.17 32.02
CA TYR A 21 10.43 -40.21 31.90
C TYR A 21 9.29 -40.50 32.89
N LEU A 22 8.34 -39.56 33.00
CA LEU A 22 7.15 -39.68 33.83
C LEU A 22 5.91 -39.78 32.93
N GLU A 23 5.19 -40.89 32.98
CA GLU A 23 3.99 -41.13 32.18
C GLU A 23 2.73 -40.95 33.04
N SER A 24 1.68 -40.31 32.49
CA SER A 24 0.42 -40.14 33.21
C SER A 24 -0.33 -41.46 33.29
N THR A 25 -0.76 -41.83 34.49
CA THR A 25 -1.55 -43.05 34.72
C THR A 25 -3.05 -42.84 34.54
N THR A 26 -3.46 -41.62 34.17
CA THR A 26 -4.87 -41.24 34.00
C THR A 26 -5.09 -40.66 32.60
N ASN A 27 -6.11 -41.13 31.89
CA ASN A 27 -6.42 -40.64 30.55
C ASN A 27 -6.78 -39.15 30.57
N ILE A 28 -6.17 -38.38 29.65
CA ILE A 28 -6.45 -36.97 29.43
C ILE A 28 -7.65 -36.87 28.47
N PRO A 29 -8.71 -36.10 28.79
CA PRO A 29 -9.89 -35.98 27.93
C PRO A 29 -9.61 -35.18 26.64
N GLU A 30 -10.27 -35.57 25.54
CA GLU A 30 -10.12 -35.03 24.16
C GLU A 30 -10.65 -33.59 23.96
N GLN A 31 -10.15 -32.60 24.69
CA GLN A 31 -10.40 -31.18 24.37
C GLN A 31 -9.10 -30.37 24.33
N HIS A 32 -9.00 -29.50 23.33
CA HIS A 32 -7.75 -29.08 22.68
C HIS A 32 -6.89 -28.01 23.38
N GLU A 33 -7.19 -27.58 24.60
CA GLU A 33 -6.30 -26.67 25.35
C GLU A 33 -6.37 -26.90 26.86
N PHE A 34 -5.21 -27.04 27.51
CA PHE A 34 -5.11 -27.07 28.97
C PHE A 34 -3.77 -26.48 29.45
N LEU A 35 -3.85 -25.73 30.55
CA LEU A 35 -2.69 -25.12 31.18
C LEU A 35 -2.14 -26.05 32.25
N VAL A 36 -0.85 -26.35 32.17
CA VAL A 36 -0.20 -27.40 32.96
C VAL A 36 0.70 -26.79 34.04
N ARG A 37 0.40 -27.04 35.31
CA ARG A 37 1.32 -26.70 36.42
C ARG A 37 2.02 -27.94 36.96
N LEU A 38 3.36 -27.92 36.90
CA LEU A 38 4.24 -28.96 37.44
C LEU A 38 4.96 -28.40 38.68
N ALA A 39 4.64 -28.96 39.84
CA ALA A 39 5.36 -28.71 41.07
C ALA A 39 6.40 -29.83 41.24
N LEU A 40 7.68 -29.49 41.14
CA LEU A 40 8.77 -30.47 41.22
C LEU A 40 9.30 -30.66 42.66
N GLU A 41 8.92 -29.82 43.63
CA GLU A 41 9.21 -29.98 45.07
C GLU A 41 8.11 -29.31 45.95
N PRO A 42 7.93 -29.71 47.23
CA PRO A 42 6.90 -29.11 48.09
C PRO A 42 7.25 -27.65 48.41
N GLY A 43 6.55 -26.69 47.81
CA GLY A 43 6.60 -25.27 48.17
C GLY A 43 7.13 -24.30 47.10
N ARG A 44 7.59 -24.78 45.94
CA ARG A 44 7.92 -23.92 44.77
C ARG A 44 7.10 -24.32 43.55
N GLN A 45 6.23 -23.42 43.08
CA GLN A 45 5.53 -23.56 41.80
C GLN A 45 6.37 -22.91 40.70
N ARG A 46 6.64 -23.62 39.60
CA ARG A 46 7.16 -23.06 38.34
C ARG A 46 6.14 -23.34 37.24
N LEU A 47 5.86 -22.34 36.40
CA LEU A 47 5.10 -22.53 35.17
C LEU A 47 6.00 -23.26 34.16
N ALA A 48 5.53 -24.39 33.65
CA ALA A 48 6.16 -25.09 32.53
C ALA A 48 5.21 -24.98 31.33
N ALA A 49 5.80 -24.87 30.13
CA ALA A 49 5.21 -24.44 28.86
C ALA A 49 3.83 -25.01 28.49
N LEU A 50 3.13 -24.25 27.64
CA LEU A 50 2.03 -24.71 26.79
C LEU A 50 2.57 -25.75 25.80
N PHE A 51 2.02 -26.96 25.82
CA PHE A 51 2.31 -27.99 24.82
C PHE A 51 1.16 -28.08 23.84
N SER A 52 1.48 -27.99 22.55
CA SER A 52 0.60 -28.34 21.43
C SER A 52 1.47 -29.02 20.38
N GLU A 53 1.24 -30.29 20.08
CA GLU A 53 1.80 -30.90 18.86
C GLU A 53 0.80 -31.75 18.06
N VAL A 54 0.78 -31.41 16.77
CA VAL A 54 0.63 -32.18 15.52
C VAL A 54 -0.60 -33.07 15.34
N GLY A 55 -1.43 -32.71 14.34
CA GLY A 55 -2.17 -33.70 13.56
C GLY A 55 -3.43 -33.21 12.84
N HIS A 56 -3.26 -32.83 11.57
CA HIS A 56 -4.23 -32.93 10.46
C HIS A 56 -5.39 -31.92 10.33
N GLY A 57 -5.32 -31.15 9.23
CA GLY A 57 -6.46 -31.00 8.32
C GLY A 57 -7.15 -29.64 8.31
N HIS A 58 -6.72 -28.80 7.37
CA HIS A 58 -7.47 -27.72 6.70
C HIS A 58 -8.16 -26.62 7.52
N ASN A 59 -7.65 -25.40 7.29
CA ASN A 59 -8.33 -24.11 7.09
C ASN A 59 -7.90 -22.97 8.02
N HIS A 60 -7.49 -21.90 7.33
CA HIS A 60 -7.68 -20.47 7.60
C HIS A 60 -7.40 -19.91 9.01
N ASP A 61 -6.41 -19.01 9.03
CA ASP A 61 -6.24 -17.90 9.98
C ASP A 61 -6.24 -18.25 11.48
N GLU A 62 -5.08 -18.71 11.97
CA GLU A 62 -4.71 -18.58 13.38
C GLU A 62 -3.28 -18.03 13.50
N HIS A 63 -3.15 -16.70 13.46
CA HIS A 63 -2.00 -16.00 14.01
C HIS A 63 -2.03 -16.14 15.54
N ALA A 64 -1.59 -17.28 16.07
CA ALA A 64 -1.14 -17.36 17.44
C ALA A 64 0.03 -16.38 17.59
N THR A 65 -0.15 -15.33 18.39
CA THR A 65 0.86 -14.32 18.68
C THR A 65 2.04 -14.95 19.41
N LYS A 66 3.02 -15.49 18.68
CA LYS A 66 4.35 -15.77 19.22
C LYS A 66 4.94 -14.44 19.66
N GLU A 67 5.23 -14.27 20.95
CA GLU A 67 5.89 -13.06 21.46
C GLU A 67 7.22 -12.86 20.71
N ARG A 68 7.36 -11.68 20.09
CA ARG A 68 8.55 -11.27 19.34
C ARG A 68 9.31 -10.22 20.10
N GLY A 69 10.63 -10.25 20.00
CA GLY A 69 11.49 -9.24 20.63
C GLY A 69 11.51 -7.93 19.84
N SER A 70 12.25 -6.94 20.33
CA SER A 70 12.30 -5.59 19.77
C SER A 70 12.90 -5.53 18.35
N HIS A 71 13.58 -6.58 17.91
CA HIS A 71 14.18 -6.72 16.59
C HIS A 71 13.36 -7.64 15.67
N GLY A 72 12.11 -7.95 16.05
CA GLY A 72 11.15 -8.69 15.23
C GLY A 72 11.36 -10.21 15.20
N GLY A 73 12.33 -10.73 15.96
CA GLY A 73 12.66 -12.15 16.04
C GLY A 73 11.82 -12.90 17.09
N PRO A 74 11.66 -14.23 17.00
CA PRO A 74 11.09 -15.04 18.08
C PRO A 74 11.88 -14.90 19.39
N LEU A 75 11.15 -14.82 20.51
CA LEU A 75 11.71 -14.94 21.85
C LEU A 75 11.73 -16.39 22.32
N LEU A 76 12.87 -16.84 22.81
CA LEU A 76 13.11 -18.17 23.35
C LEU A 76 13.43 -18.06 24.85
N VAL A 77 12.88 -18.96 25.66
CA VAL A 77 13.07 -18.92 27.13
C VAL A 77 14.36 -19.62 27.51
N HIS A 78 15.23 -18.93 28.25
CA HIS A 78 16.48 -19.42 28.80
C HIS A 78 16.42 -19.44 30.35
N ALA A 79 17.32 -20.17 31.00
CA ALA A 79 17.34 -20.33 32.46
C ALA A 79 17.43 -19.00 33.22
N ASP A 80 18.13 -18.02 32.64
CA ASP A 80 18.42 -16.71 33.24
C ASP A 80 17.68 -15.53 32.59
N GLY A 81 16.80 -15.80 31.62
CA GLY A 81 16.10 -14.75 30.89
C GLY A 81 15.50 -15.19 29.55
N LEU A 82 15.43 -14.27 28.59
CA LEU A 82 14.94 -14.53 27.24
C LEU A 82 16.07 -14.33 26.22
N VAL A 83 15.99 -15.03 25.10
CA VAL A 83 16.88 -14.84 23.96
C VAL A 83 16.04 -14.55 22.72
N GLU A 84 16.27 -13.41 22.10
CA GLU A 84 15.68 -13.08 20.80
C GLU A 84 16.62 -13.55 19.68
N LEU A 85 16.11 -14.37 18.76
CA LEU A 85 16.81 -14.75 17.53
C LEU A 85 16.25 -13.93 16.37
N SER A 86 17.05 -13.05 15.77
CA SER A 86 16.66 -12.19 14.64
C SER A 86 17.51 -12.46 13.41
N ILE A 87 16.95 -12.23 12.22
CA ILE A 87 17.65 -12.29 10.93
C ILE A 87 17.86 -10.86 10.44
N PHE A 88 19.11 -10.50 10.16
CA PHE A 88 19.47 -9.16 9.70
C PHE A 88 19.90 -9.16 8.22
N GLU A 89 19.24 -8.35 7.39
CA GLU A 89 19.42 -8.31 5.93
C GLU A 89 19.66 -6.91 5.32
N THR A 90 19.85 -5.88 6.14
CA THR A 90 19.95 -4.51 5.60
C THR A 90 21.33 -4.25 4.99
N GLY A 91 21.44 -4.39 3.66
CA GLY A 91 22.63 -4.02 2.87
C GLY A 91 23.77 -5.05 2.89
N VAL A 92 23.54 -6.23 3.46
CA VAL A 92 24.47 -7.37 3.53
C VAL A 92 23.70 -8.69 3.38
N SER A 93 24.38 -9.78 3.03
CA SER A 93 23.77 -11.12 3.04
C SER A 93 23.20 -11.46 4.43
N PRO A 94 22.05 -12.16 4.52
CA PRO A 94 21.35 -12.44 5.77
C PRO A 94 22.25 -13.07 6.82
N ARG A 95 22.12 -12.64 8.08
CA ARG A 95 22.89 -13.15 9.22
C ARG A 95 22.00 -13.31 10.44
N PHE A 96 22.34 -14.27 11.31
CA PHE A 96 21.68 -14.43 12.59
C PHE A 96 22.23 -13.43 13.60
N ARG A 97 21.32 -12.85 14.39
CA ARG A 97 21.63 -12.04 15.57
C ARG A 97 20.90 -12.58 16.78
N LEU A 98 21.61 -12.70 17.90
CA LEU A 98 21.06 -13.13 19.18
C LEU A 98 21.15 -11.98 20.19
N TYR A 99 20.00 -11.56 20.72
CA TYR A 99 19.92 -10.56 21.77
C TYR A 99 19.48 -11.24 23.07
N PHE A 100 20.24 -11.02 24.13
CA PHE A 100 19.96 -11.61 25.44
C PHE A 100 19.21 -10.59 26.28
N LEU A 101 18.18 -11.05 26.95
CA LEU A 101 17.30 -10.25 27.79
C LEU A 101 17.21 -10.89 29.16
N ASP A 102 17.17 -10.09 30.21
CA ASP A 102 16.92 -10.58 31.56
C ASP A 102 15.43 -10.97 31.76
N ASN A 103 15.09 -11.51 32.93
CA ASN A 103 13.71 -11.86 33.28
C ASN A 103 12.74 -10.65 33.34
N SER A 104 13.24 -9.42 33.24
CA SER A 104 12.45 -8.19 33.12
C SER A 104 12.29 -7.71 31.67
N GLY A 105 12.87 -8.42 30.70
CA GLY A 105 12.84 -8.07 29.28
C GLY A 105 13.80 -6.94 28.90
N GLN A 106 14.79 -6.62 29.74
CA GLN A 106 15.82 -5.62 29.45
C GLN A 106 17.08 -6.30 28.89
N SER A 107 17.82 -5.57 28.04
CA SER A 107 19.06 -6.06 27.45
C SER A 107 20.04 -6.53 28.52
N ALA A 108 20.42 -7.80 28.43
CA ALA A 108 21.43 -8.44 29.26
C ALA A 108 22.71 -8.62 28.45
N THR A 109 23.85 -8.70 29.15
CA THR A 109 25.13 -9.00 28.51
C THR A 109 25.10 -10.43 27.95
N PRO A 110 25.45 -10.64 26.66
CA PRO A 110 25.44 -11.97 26.09
C PRO A 110 26.52 -12.86 26.74
N PRO A 111 26.29 -14.19 26.83
CA PRO A 111 27.32 -15.13 27.23
C PRO A 111 28.49 -15.14 26.24
N PRO A 112 29.66 -15.71 26.60
CA PRO A 112 30.78 -15.85 25.69
C PRO A 112 30.34 -16.54 24.38
N ALA A 113 30.75 -15.99 23.24
CA ALA A 113 30.30 -16.47 21.93
C ALA A 113 30.64 -17.96 21.66
N GLU A 114 31.67 -18.48 22.33
CA GLU A 114 32.07 -19.90 22.26
C GLU A 114 31.06 -20.84 22.92
N ALA A 115 30.26 -20.34 23.87
CA ALA A 115 29.24 -21.12 24.57
C ALA A 115 27.91 -21.17 23.81
N VAL A 116 27.79 -20.51 22.65
CA VAL A 116 26.54 -20.40 21.90
C VAL A 116 26.68 -20.98 20.51
N THR A 117 25.80 -21.92 20.17
CA THR A 117 25.77 -22.57 18.86
C THR A 117 24.34 -22.61 18.33
N LEU A 118 24.16 -22.24 17.06
CA LEU A 118 22.86 -22.35 16.38
C LEU A 118 22.99 -23.41 15.29
N LYS A 119 22.13 -24.42 15.34
CA LYS A 119 22.06 -25.46 14.31
C LYS A 119 20.81 -25.26 13.47
N THR A 120 20.96 -25.18 12.16
CA THR A 120 19.82 -25.15 11.23
C THR A 120 19.68 -26.47 10.50
N VAL A 121 18.46 -26.94 10.32
CA VAL A 121 18.11 -28.12 9.51
C VAL A 121 17.20 -27.68 8.38
N ARG A 122 17.60 -27.90 7.14
CA ARG A 122 16.82 -27.53 5.96
C ARG A 122 15.79 -28.61 5.59
N PRO A 123 14.75 -28.27 4.78
CA PRO A 123 13.74 -29.23 4.35
C PRO A 123 14.28 -30.45 3.59
N ASP A 124 15.43 -30.33 2.94
CA ASP A 124 16.15 -31.41 2.27
C ASP A 124 16.97 -32.30 3.23
N GLY A 125 17.02 -31.94 4.51
CA GLY A 125 17.73 -32.65 5.57
C GLY A 125 19.16 -32.14 5.80
N ASP A 126 19.62 -31.12 5.07
CA ASP A 126 20.95 -30.57 5.26
C ASP A 126 21.06 -29.82 6.60
N GLU A 127 22.08 -30.17 7.37
CA GLU A 127 22.36 -29.57 8.67
C GLU A 127 23.56 -28.63 8.59
N GLU A 128 23.42 -27.43 9.16
CA GLU A 128 24.49 -26.43 9.21
C GLU A 128 24.62 -25.85 10.61
N ILE A 129 25.86 -25.63 11.05
CA ILE A 129 26.17 -25.12 12.39
C ILE A 129 26.76 -23.72 12.26
N PHE A 130 26.14 -22.76 12.94
CA PHE A 130 26.56 -21.38 13.02
C PHE A 130 27.22 -21.11 14.38
N HIS A 131 28.44 -20.60 14.30
CA HIS A 131 29.15 -19.99 15.43
C HIS A 131 28.90 -18.49 15.44
N PHE A 132 29.17 -17.84 16.58
CA PHE A 132 28.90 -16.42 16.75
C PHE A 132 30.16 -15.64 17.11
N ARG A 133 30.11 -14.33 16.89
CA ARG A 133 31.04 -13.34 17.43
C ARG A 133 30.26 -12.32 18.24
N GLN A 134 30.81 -11.89 19.37
CA GLN A 134 30.23 -10.82 20.17
C GLN A 134 30.42 -9.47 19.49
N GLU A 135 29.32 -8.73 19.35
CA GLU A 135 29.28 -7.34 18.90
C GLU A 135 28.47 -6.52 19.91
N TYR A 136 29.12 -5.56 20.57
CA TYR A 136 28.52 -4.72 21.61
C TYR A 136 27.59 -5.48 22.58
N ASP A 137 26.28 -5.43 22.34
CA ASP A 137 25.19 -5.97 23.14
C ASP A 137 24.52 -7.24 22.55
N TYR A 138 25.02 -7.78 21.43
CA TYR A 138 24.47 -8.97 20.78
C TYR A 138 25.54 -9.94 20.24
N LEU A 139 25.12 -11.13 19.81
CA LEU A 139 25.97 -12.08 19.11
C LEU A 139 25.55 -12.17 17.63
N GLU A 140 26.51 -12.11 16.69
CA GLU A 140 26.25 -12.18 15.25
C GLU A 140 26.95 -13.38 14.58
N SER A 141 26.27 -14.01 13.61
CA SER A 141 26.89 -15.06 12.79
C SER A 141 27.87 -14.46 11.75
N PRO A 142 29.16 -14.87 11.75
CA PRO A 142 30.14 -14.42 10.77
C PRO A 142 29.95 -15.10 9.40
N ALA A 143 29.21 -16.20 9.34
CA ALA A 143 28.72 -16.79 8.10
C ALA A 143 27.32 -16.23 7.74
N PRO A 144 27.05 -15.93 6.46
CA PRO A 144 25.72 -15.59 6.00
C PRO A 144 24.83 -16.83 5.95
N ILE A 145 23.51 -16.64 5.99
CA ILE A 145 22.49 -17.69 5.87
C ILE A 145 22.35 -18.04 4.37
N PRO A 146 22.63 -19.29 3.95
CA PRO A 146 22.46 -19.69 2.57
C PRO A 146 20.98 -19.79 2.16
N GLU A 147 20.69 -19.50 0.89
CA GLU A 147 19.41 -19.82 0.24
C GLU A 147 19.27 -21.34 0.05
N PRO A 148 18.05 -21.92 0.14
CA PRO A 148 16.76 -21.27 0.43
C PRO A 148 16.58 -20.94 1.92
N HIS A 149 15.84 -19.88 2.24
CA HIS A 149 15.66 -19.39 3.62
C HIS A 149 14.70 -20.23 4.47
N ALA A 150 14.20 -21.36 3.96
CA ALA A 150 13.43 -22.29 4.77
C ALA A 150 14.36 -23.20 5.58
N PHE A 151 14.22 -23.16 6.91
CA PHE A 151 14.99 -24.01 7.84
C PHE A 151 14.32 -24.08 9.21
N GLU A 152 14.59 -25.16 9.96
CA GLU A 152 14.36 -25.26 11.39
C GLU A 152 15.66 -24.92 12.13
N ALA A 153 15.68 -23.84 12.90
CA ALA A 153 16.82 -23.43 13.72
C ALA A 153 16.67 -23.90 15.16
N ARG A 154 17.73 -24.47 15.75
CA ARG A 154 17.81 -24.94 17.14
C ARG A 154 18.96 -24.24 17.84
N LEU A 155 18.66 -23.48 18.89
CA LEU A 155 19.65 -22.72 19.64
C LEU A 155 20.13 -23.52 20.86
N LEU A 156 21.44 -23.73 20.95
CA LEU A 156 22.09 -24.40 22.07
C LEU A 156 23.00 -23.42 22.80
N ILE A 157 22.91 -23.42 24.13
CA ILE A 157 23.78 -22.64 25.02
C ILE A 157 24.41 -23.58 26.04
N GLU A 158 25.74 -23.53 26.17
CA GLU A 158 26.51 -24.29 27.16
C GLU A 158 26.47 -23.58 28.53
N GLN A 159 26.07 -24.29 29.57
CA GLN A 159 26.01 -23.78 30.94
C GLN A 159 27.34 -23.93 31.68
N GLU A 160 27.52 -23.21 32.79
CA GLU A 160 28.74 -23.25 33.62
C GLU A 160 29.11 -24.65 34.15
N ASP A 161 28.16 -25.60 34.15
CA ASP A 161 28.38 -27.00 34.53
C ASP A 161 28.80 -27.93 33.36
N GLY A 162 28.99 -27.36 32.16
CA GLY A 162 29.39 -28.07 30.93
C GLY A 162 28.24 -28.78 30.21
N ARG A 163 26.97 -28.56 30.60
CA ARG A 163 25.81 -29.12 29.91
C ARG A 163 25.27 -28.17 28.84
N GLN A 164 24.89 -28.71 27.69
CA GLN A 164 24.22 -27.96 26.63
C GLN A 164 22.71 -27.92 26.87
N CYS A 165 22.13 -26.74 26.94
CA CYS A 165 20.69 -26.52 27.07
C CYS A 165 20.10 -26.10 25.71
N LEU A 166 19.09 -26.83 25.23
CA LEU A 166 18.30 -26.42 24.07
C LEU A 166 17.34 -25.32 24.51
N VAL A 167 17.52 -24.12 23.97
CA VAL A 167 16.76 -22.91 24.35
C VAL A 167 15.44 -22.81 23.58
N GLY A 168 15.40 -23.35 22.36
CA GLY A 168 14.17 -23.48 21.58
C GLY A 168 14.42 -23.75 20.10
N SER A 169 13.32 -23.98 19.36
CA SER A 169 13.33 -24.15 17.91
C SER A 169 12.44 -23.13 17.18
N PHE A 170 12.87 -22.74 15.99
CA PHE A 170 12.20 -21.79 15.12
C PHE A 170 12.16 -22.33 13.69
N THR A 171 11.04 -22.15 12.98
CA THR A 171 10.91 -22.57 11.58
C THR A 171 10.58 -21.37 10.72
N GLU A 172 11.43 -21.10 9.73
CA GLU A 172 11.15 -20.16 8.65
C GLU A 172 10.62 -20.94 7.44
N ALA A 173 9.52 -20.50 6.83
CA ALA A 173 8.89 -21.18 5.70
C ALA A 173 9.10 -20.37 4.40
N GLU A 174 9.23 -21.05 3.26
CA GLU A 174 9.34 -20.39 1.94
C GLU A 174 8.11 -19.53 1.64
N HIS A 175 8.30 -18.22 1.50
CA HIS A 175 7.32 -17.35 0.85
C HIS A 175 7.37 -17.53 -0.66
N LEU A 176 6.62 -18.52 -1.17
CA LEU A 176 6.44 -18.74 -2.62
C LEU A 176 5.65 -17.58 -3.25
N HIS A 177 6.34 -16.71 -3.98
CA HIS A 177 5.72 -15.90 -5.04
C HIS A 177 5.45 -16.80 -6.26
N ALA A 178 4.33 -17.51 -6.26
CA ALA A 178 3.89 -18.30 -7.40
C ALA A 178 3.11 -17.44 -8.42
N HIS A 179 3.63 -17.41 -9.65
CA HIS A 179 2.99 -16.89 -10.84
C HIS A 179 1.69 -17.66 -11.18
N HIS A 180 0.72 -16.95 -11.77
CA HIS A 180 -0.55 -17.48 -12.28
C HIS A 180 -0.42 -18.69 -13.22
N GLY A 181 -1.34 -19.65 -13.04
CA GLY A 181 -1.76 -20.65 -14.03
C GLY A 181 -3.25 -20.98 -13.82
N GLU A 182 -4.00 -21.12 -14.92
CA GLU A 182 -5.46 -21.13 -15.03
C GLU A 182 -6.22 -22.26 -14.30
N GLY A 183 -7.50 -22.02 -13.99
CA GLY A 183 -8.46 -23.09 -13.65
C GLY A 183 -9.70 -22.66 -12.86
N GLN A 184 -10.75 -22.27 -13.60
CA GLN A 184 -12.20 -22.38 -13.35
C GLN A 184 -12.81 -22.55 -11.93
N ASP A 185 -13.89 -21.76 -11.76
CA ASP A 185 -15.20 -22.14 -11.23
C ASP A 185 -15.56 -22.03 -9.72
N HIS A 186 -16.49 -21.09 -9.50
CA HIS A 186 -17.80 -21.27 -8.86
C HIS A 186 -18.03 -21.04 -7.34
N HIS A 187 -19.03 -20.18 -7.11
CA HIS A 187 -20.00 -20.06 -5.99
C HIS A 187 -19.50 -19.44 -4.65
N HIS A 188 -20.02 -18.32 -4.13
CA HIS A 188 -21.37 -17.81 -3.77
C HIS A 188 -21.52 -17.73 -2.22
N HIS A 189 -22.17 -16.65 -1.77
CA HIS A 189 -22.74 -16.34 -0.43
C HIS A 189 -21.86 -15.52 0.53
N THR A 190 -22.16 -14.24 0.87
CA THR A 190 -23.26 -13.64 1.68
C THR A 190 -23.28 -14.20 3.12
N HIS A 191 -23.22 -13.48 4.25
CA HIS A 191 -23.69 -12.15 4.71
C HIS A 191 -22.86 -11.74 5.97
N ALA A 192 -22.55 -10.44 6.15
CA ALA A 192 -23.10 -9.50 7.15
C ALA A 192 -22.92 -9.86 8.65
N HIS A 193 -22.24 -8.97 9.40
CA HIS A 193 -22.40 -8.83 10.85
C HIS A 193 -22.40 -7.35 11.26
N ASP A 194 -23.42 -7.01 12.05
CA ASP A 194 -23.58 -5.78 12.83
C ASP A 194 -22.55 -5.71 13.97
N HIS A 195 -22.09 -4.50 14.28
CA HIS A 195 -21.24 -4.19 15.42
C HIS A 195 -22.05 -3.53 16.54
N GLU A 196 -21.96 -4.08 17.76
CA GLU A 196 -22.28 -3.36 18.99
C GLU A 196 -21.03 -3.29 19.88
N HIS A 197 -20.63 -2.05 20.18
CA HIS A 197 -19.56 -1.71 21.09
C HIS A 197 -20.08 -1.66 22.52
N HIS A 198 -19.29 -2.15 23.49
CA HIS A 198 -19.33 -1.59 24.83
C HIS A 198 -17.94 -1.51 25.47
N GLN A 199 -17.70 -0.32 26.02
CA GLN A 199 -16.48 0.20 26.64
C GLN A 199 -16.23 -0.41 28.03
N GLY A 200 -14.97 -0.42 28.47
CA GLY A 200 -14.60 -0.77 29.84
C GLY A 200 -13.12 -0.60 30.16
N SER A 201 -12.74 0.64 30.41
CA SER A 201 -11.47 1.19 30.94
C SER A 201 -10.57 0.28 31.81
N GLY A 202 -9.26 0.27 31.52
CA GLY A 202 -8.21 -0.08 32.48
C GLY A 202 -6.87 -0.42 31.81
N LEU A 203 -5.75 0.06 32.39
CA LEU A 203 -4.29 -0.13 32.16
C LEU A 203 -3.72 -0.45 30.76
N VAL A 204 -4.42 -1.20 29.91
CA VAL A 204 -4.14 -1.53 28.50
C VAL A 204 -4.14 -0.28 27.61
N GLY A 205 -4.81 0.80 28.02
CA GLY A 205 -4.68 2.11 27.38
C GLY A 205 -3.31 2.78 27.59
N TRP A 206 -2.57 2.38 28.62
CA TRP A 206 -1.25 2.96 28.95
C TRP A 206 -0.09 2.23 28.23
N LEU A 207 -0.21 0.93 27.95
CA LEU A 207 0.85 0.13 27.32
C LEU A 207 0.86 0.14 25.78
N ARG A 208 -0.20 0.60 25.10
CA ARG A 208 -0.14 0.86 23.64
C ARG A 208 0.70 2.10 23.27
N GLY A 209 1.19 2.86 24.24
CA GLY A 209 1.81 4.17 24.02
C GLY A 209 3.29 4.20 23.65
N ASN A 210 4.05 3.09 23.74
CA ASN A 210 5.52 3.18 23.68
C ASN A 210 6.26 2.25 22.71
N PHE A 211 5.59 1.39 21.92
CA PHE A 211 6.27 0.50 20.97
C PHE A 211 5.50 0.32 19.66
N ALA A 212 5.37 1.38 18.87
CA ALA A 212 4.79 1.27 17.53
C ALA A 212 5.37 2.33 16.57
N HIS A 213 6.64 2.23 16.16
CA HIS A 213 7.11 2.96 14.97
C HIS A 213 8.20 2.20 14.21
N SER A 214 7.76 1.26 13.36
CA SER A 214 8.46 0.88 12.12
C SER A 214 7.49 0.42 11.00
N HIS A 215 6.18 0.36 11.26
CA HIS A 215 5.16 -0.06 10.29
C HIS A 215 4.76 1.03 9.26
N ASP A 216 5.15 2.29 9.46
CA ASP A 216 4.65 3.40 8.64
C ASP A 216 5.26 3.51 7.24
N ILE A 217 6.49 3.05 7.03
CA ILE A 217 7.12 3.11 5.69
C ILE A 217 6.58 2.00 4.79
N ALA A 218 6.38 0.80 5.32
CA ALA A 218 5.84 -0.33 4.57
C ALA A 218 4.40 -0.03 4.10
N GLU A 219 3.54 0.45 4.99
CA GLU A 219 2.16 0.82 4.65
C GLU A 219 2.09 1.99 3.65
N GLN A 220 3.01 2.97 3.75
CA GLN A 220 3.11 4.07 2.78
C GLN A 220 3.60 3.60 1.41
N VAL A 221 4.57 2.68 1.33
CA VAL A 221 5.06 2.13 0.07
C VAL A 221 4.00 1.24 -0.57
N ASP A 222 3.35 0.36 0.20
CA ASP A 222 2.30 -0.53 -0.30
C ASP A 222 1.12 0.25 -0.87
N SER A 223 0.67 1.29 -0.17
CA SER A 223 -0.42 2.15 -0.68
C SER A 223 -0.02 2.99 -1.91
N VAL A 224 1.24 3.41 -2.07
CA VAL A 224 1.74 4.04 -3.32
C VAL A 224 1.78 3.02 -4.46
N MET A 225 2.19 1.79 -4.18
CA MET A 225 2.24 0.73 -5.19
C MET A 225 0.83 0.34 -5.64
N GLU A 226 -0.12 0.25 -4.71
CA GLU A 226 -1.51 -0.10 -4.99
C GLU A 226 -2.23 0.98 -5.82
N SER A 227 -2.08 2.26 -5.48
CA SER A 227 -2.64 3.38 -6.23
C SER A 227 -2.03 3.48 -7.64
N SER A 228 -0.72 3.30 -7.77
CA SER A 228 -0.02 3.31 -9.06
C SER A 228 -0.45 2.12 -9.92
N ALA A 229 -0.64 0.94 -9.34
CA ALA A 229 -1.17 -0.23 -10.04
C ALA A 229 -2.61 -0.01 -10.53
N LYS A 230 -3.47 0.60 -9.70
CA LYS A 230 -4.83 1.03 -10.08
C LYS A 230 -4.78 2.04 -11.24
N GLY A 231 -3.88 3.03 -11.19
CA GLY A 231 -3.65 3.99 -12.26
C GLY A 231 -3.24 3.32 -13.59
N ILE A 232 -2.25 2.43 -13.56
CA ILE A 232 -1.81 1.68 -14.75
C ILE A 232 -2.93 0.80 -15.30
N ARG A 233 -3.69 0.12 -14.44
CA ARG A 233 -4.85 -0.68 -14.86
C ARG A 233 -5.91 0.19 -15.54
N ALA A 234 -6.17 1.37 -14.99
CA ALA A 234 -7.10 2.31 -15.58
C ALA A 234 -6.64 2.80 -16.96
N LEU A 235 -5.35 3.11 -17.11
CA LEU A 235 -4.76 3.45 -18.41
C LEU A 235 -4.92 2.32 -19.43
N LYS A 236 -4.61 1.08 -19.04
CA LYS A 236 -4.73 -0.08 -19.94
C LYS A 236 -6.17 -0.29 -20.40
N ILE A 237 -7.13 -0.27 -19.48
CA ILE A 237 -8.55 -0.41 -19.82
C ILE A 237 -9.00 0.73 -20.74
N SER A 238 -8.56 1.96 -20.45
CA SER A 238 -8.88 3.11 -21.28
C SER A 238 -8.28 3.01 -22.68
N LEU A 239 -7.02 2.59 -22.79
CA LEU A 239 -6.33 2.40 -24.07
C LEU A 239 -7.01 1.33 -24.91
N VAL A 240 -7.48 0.24 -24.28
CA VAL A 240 -8.28 -0.79 -24.96
C VAL A 240 -9.63 -0.19 -25.42
N GLY A 241 -10.31 0.59 -24.58
CA GLY A 241 -11.56 1.26 -24.96
C GLY A 241 -11.41 2.23 -26.12
N LEU A 242 -10.38 3.08 -26.09
CA LEU A 242 -10.02 3.98 -27.20
C LEU A 242 -9.61 3.18 -28.45
N GLY A 243 -8.85 2.10 -28.29
CA GLY A 243 -8.46 1.22 -29.39
C GLY A 243 -9.66 0.53 -30.06
N ILE A 244 -10.66 0.08 -29.30
CA ILE A 244 -11.92 -0.45 -29.83
C ILE A 244 -12.67 0.65 -30.59
N THR A 245 -12.76 1.85 -30.03
CA THR A 245 -13.44 2.99 -30.68
C THR A 245 -12.78 3.35 -32.00
N ALA A 246 -11.44 3.47 -32.00
CA ALA A 246 -10.64 3.73 -33.19
C ALA A 246 -10.81 2.60 -34.24
N LEU A 247 -10.80 1.34 -33.81
CA LEU A 247 -11.02 0.20 -34.73
C LEU A 247 -12.41 0.26 -35.38
N LEU A 248 -13.46 0.57 -34.61
CA LEU A 248 -14.80 0.73 -35.15
C LEU A 248 -14.85 1.88 -36.17
N GLN A 249 -14.20 3.01 -35.90
CA GLN A 249 -14.11 4.12 -36.84
C GLN A 249 -13.31 3.75 -38.11
N VAL A 250 -12.19 3.02 -37.99
CA VAL A 250 -11.45 2.47 -39.15
C VAL A 250 -12.37 1.63 -40.03
N LEU A 251 -13.19 0.75 -39.45
CA LEU A 251 -14.14 -0.06 -40.21
C LEU A 251 -15.13 0.83 -40.96
N VAL A 252 -15.66 1.87 -40.30
CA VAL A 252 -16.52 2.87 -40.96
C VAL A 252 -15.80 3.54 -42.14
N VAL A 253 -14.54 3.94 -41.98
CA VAL A 253 -13.73 4.55 -43.05
C VAL A 253 -13.56 3.58 -44.22
N LEU A 254 -13.17 2.34 -43.95
CA LEU A 254 -12.93 1.32 -44.97
C LEU A 254 -14.19 1.00 -45.79
N TYR A 255 -15.36 0.92 -45.14
CA TYR A 255 -16.63 0.72 -45.84
C TYR A 255 -17.10 1.98 -46.58
N SER A 256 -16.82 3.17 -46.05
CA SER A 256 -17.20 4.44 -46.68
C SER A 256 -16.35 4.79 -47.91
N GLY A 257 -15.09 4.34 -47.96
CA GLY A 257 -14.11 4.73 -48.97
C GLY A 257 -13.64 6.19 -48.87
N SER A 258 -14.00 6.91 -47.79
CA SER A 258 -13.74 8.34 -47.67
C SER A 258 -12.34 8.64 -47.11
N VAL A 259 -11.54 9.38 -47.88
CA VAL A 259 -10.22 9.88 -47.44
C VAL A 259 -10.36 10.92 -46.32
N ALA A 260 -11.47 11.66 -46.28
CA ALA A 260 -11.72 12.67 -45.24
C ALA A 260 -11.81 12.04 -43.84
N LEU A 261 -12.46 10.87 -43.73
CA LEU A 261 -12.58 10.12 -42.47
C LEU A 261 -11.26 9.46 -42.02
N LEU A 262 -10.29 9.29 -42.93
CA LEU A 262 -8.97 8.75 -42.58
C LEU A 262 -8.16 9.73 -41.72
N ALA A 263 -8.32 11.03 -41.93
CA ALA A 263 -7.65 12.05 -41.11
C ALA A 263 -8.09 11.97 -39.64
N ASP A 264 -9.39 11.83 -39.38
CA ASP A 264 -9.94 11.61 -38.03
C ASP A 264 -9.42 10.32 -37.40
N THR A 265 -9.21 9.28 -38.20
CA THR A 265 -8.65 8.01 -37.71
C THR A 265 -7.21 8.17 -37.22
N ILE A 266 -6.39 8.96 -37.93
CA ILE A 266 -5.02 9.27 -37.52
C ILE A 266 -5.03 10.10 -36.23
N HIS A 267 -5.99 11.02 -36.09
CA HIS A 267 -6.16 11.83 -34.90
C HIS A 267 -6.37 10.97 -33.64
N ASN A 268 -7.27 9.99 -33.69
CA ASN A 268 -7.50 9.06 -32.57
C ASN A 268 -6.23 8.30 -32.13
N PHE A 269 -5.30 8.03 -33.05
CA PHE A 269 -4.04 7.39 -32.72
C PHE A 269 -3.10 8.34 -31.98
N ALA A 270 -3.06 9.62 -32.39
CA ALA A 270 -2.34 10.66 -31.67
C ALA A 270 -2.91 10.85 -30.26
N ASP A 271 -4.24 10.77 -30.10
CA ASP A 271 -4.90 10.85 -28.80
C ASP A 271 -4.51 9.67 -27.90
N ALA A 272 -4.49 8.45 -28.44
CA ALA A 272 -3.98 7.29 -27.70
C ALA A 272 -2.51 7.47 -27.25
N ALA A 273 -1.69 8.16 -28.06
CA ALA A 273 -0.29 8.45 -27.71
C ALA A 273 -0.15 9.42 -26.52
N THR A 274 -1.15 10.26 -26.24
CA THR A 274 -1.13 11.16 -25.06
C THR A 274 -1.18 10.41 -23.73
N SER A 275 -1.56 9.14 -23.73
CA SER A 275 -1.50 8.26 -22.57
C SER A 275 -0.09 7.75 -22.25
N ILE A 276 0.87 7.88 -23.18
CA ILE A 276 2.24 7.39 -23.01
C ILE A 276 2.99 8.15 -21.90
N PRO A 277 3.02 9.50 -21.87
CA PRO A 277 3.64 10.25 -20.77
C PRO A 277 3.09 9.84 -19.40
N LEU A 278 1.78 9.65 -19.29
CA LEU A 278 1.13 9.24 -18.05
C LEU A 278 1.48 7.81 -17.64
N TRP A 279 1.55 6.88 -18.62
CA TRP A 279 2.01 5.52 -18.37
C TRP A 279 3.45 5.49 -17.85
N ILE A 280 4.35 6.27 -18.47
CA ILE A 280 5.73 6.42 -18.02
C ILE A 280 5.77 7.01 -16.61
N ALA A 281 4.97 8.02 -16.32
CA ALA A 281 4.90 8.62 -14.99
C ALA A 281 4.48 7.62 -13.91
N PHE A 282 3.44 6.83 -14.13
CA PHE A 282 3.06 5.76 -13.19
C PHE A 282 4.11 4.66 -13.08
N ALA A 283 4.78 4.31 -14.17
CA ALA A 283 5.87 3.34 -14.15
C ALA A 283 7.08 3.85 -13.35
N LEU A 284 7.39 5.15 -13.45
CA LEU A 284 8.41 5.81 -12.65
C LEU A 284 7.99 5.94 -11.18
N ALA A 285 6.73 6.27 -10.89
CA ALA A 285 6.21 6.40 -9.53
C ALA A 285 6.32 5.09 -8.72
N ARG A 286 6.32 3.93 -9.39
CA ARG A 286 6.57 2.62 -8.77
C ARG A 286 8.04 2.40 -8.38
N ARG A 287 8.97 3.22 -8.86
CA ARG A 287 10.37 3.14 -8.43
C ARG A 287 10.50 3.81 -7.07
N GLY A 288 11.10 3.10 -6.12
CA GLY A 288 11.40 3.63 -4.80
C GLY A 288 12.34 4.84 -4.84
N ALA A 289 12.38 5.57 -3.73
CA ALA A 289 13.30 6.69 -3.54
C ALA A 289 14.75 6.24 -3.68
N ASN A 290 15.61 7.15 -4.18
CA ASN A 290 17.04 6.93 -4.26
C ASN A 290 17.80 8.18 -3.80
N ARG A 291 19.14 8.11 -3.74
CA ARG A 291 19.97 9.21 -3.21
C ARG A 291 19.84 10.53 -3.98
N HIS A 292 19.46 10.50 -5.25
CA HIS A 292 19.22 11.71 -6.06
C HIS A 292 17.76 12.18 -5.93
N PHE A 293 16.82 11.26 -5.74
CA PHE A 293 15.38 11.51 -5.63
C PHE A 293 14.88 10.96 -4.29
N THR A 294 15.15 11.70 -3.22
CA THR A 294 14.89 11.27 -1.83
C THR A 294 13.41 11.13 -1.50
N TYR A 295 12.54 11.86 -2.19
CA TYR A 295 11.08 11.75 -2.10
C TYR A 295 10.47 10.82 -3.16
N GLY A 296 11.31 10.09 -3.90
CA GLY A 296 10.88 9.26 -5.02
C GLY A 296 10.48 10.05 -6.26
N TYR A 297 9.73 9.39 -7.15
CA TYR A 297 9.38 9.90 -8.48
C TYR A 297 7.93 10.40 -8.59
N GLY A 298 7.25 10.68 -7.47
CA GLY A 298 5.86 11.13 -7.47
C GLY A 298 5.59 12.33 -8.39
N LYS A 299 6.50 13.32 -8.40
CA LYS A 299 6.39 14.51 -9.27
C LYS A 299 6.43 14.22 -10.78
N ALA A 300 6.85 13.01 -11.21
CA ALA A 300 6.75 12.63 -12.62
C ALA A 300 5.30 12.67 -13.13
N GLU A 301 4.34 12.44 -12.24
CA GLU A 301 2.91 12.53 -12.55
C GLU A 301 2.47 13.96 -12.86
N ASP A 302 2.89 14.94 -12.04
CA ASP A 302 2.58 16.35 -12.28
C ASP A 302 3.21 16.83 -13.60
N VAL A 303 4.44 16.40 -13.91
CA VAL A 303 5.10 16.68 -15.18
C VAL A 303 4.34 16.07 -16.37
N ALA A 304 3.86 14.82 -16.26
CA ALA A 304 3.01 14.23 -17.28
C ALA A 304 1.70 15.02 -17.45
N GLY A 305 1.10 15.50 -16.36
CA GLY A 305 -0.05 16.39 -16.39
C GLY A 305 0.21 17.66 -17.20
N VAL A 306 1.37 18.31 -17.04
CA VAL A 306 1.74 19.51 -17.80
C VAL A 306 1.84 19.21 -19.29
N ILE A 307 2.49 18.08 -19.65
CA ILE A 307 2.63 17.65 -21.03
C ILE A 307 1.26 17.43 -21.67
N ILE A 308 0.36 16.72 -20.98
CA ILE A 308 -1.00 16.42 -21.45
C ILE A 308 -1.78 17.72 -21.67
N VAL A 309 -1.81 18.61 -20.67
CA VAL A 309 -2.49 19.91 -20.79
C VAL A 309 -1.94 20.73 -21.96
N GLY A 310 -0.61 20.71 -22.17
CA GLY A 310 0.04 21.37 -23.30
C GLY A 310 -0.39 20.81 -24.65
N VAL A 311 -0.48 19.48 -24.78
CA VAL A 311 -0.98 18.82 -26.00
C VAL A 311 -2.44 19.20 -26.27
N ILE A 312 -3.31 19.13 -25.26
CA ILE A 312 -4.73 19.50 -25.41
C ILE A 312 -4.86 20.97 -25.84
N PHE A 313 -4.10 21.87 -25.22
CA PHE A 313 -4.10 23.28 -25.60
C PHE A 313 -3.70 23.48 -27.07
N PHE A 314 -2.65 22.80 -27.52
CA PHE A 314 -2.20 22.86 -28.90
C PHE A 314 -3.26 22.30 -29.85
N SER A 315 -3.84 21.14 -29.56
CA SER A 315 -4.92 20.54 -30.35
C SER A 315 -6.14 21.46 -30.44
N ALA A 316 -6.53 22.11 -29.34
CA ALA A 316 -7.62 23.07 -29.33
C ALA A 316 -7.35 24.29 -30.23
N CYS A 317 -6.12 24.81 -30.23
CA CYS A 317 -5.71 25.91 -31.11
C CYS A 317 -5.76 25.51 -32.58
N VAL A 318 -5.29 24.31 -32.93
CA VAL A 318 -5.34 23.78 -34.31
C VAL A 318 -6.79 23.58 -34.75
N ALA A 319 -7.61 22.92 -33.94
CA ALA A 319 -9.03 22.70 -34.25
C ALA A 319 -9.80 24.03 -34.37
N GLY A 320 -9.51 25.00 -33.50
CA GLY A 320 -10.09 26.34 -33.59
C GLY A 320 -9.71 27.08 -34.85
N TYR A 321 -8.44 26.98 -35.26
CA TYR A 321 -7.97 27.56 -36.52
C TYR A 321 -8.68 26.93 -37.72
N GLU A 322 -8.82 25.60 -37.76
CA GLU A 322 -9.55 24.90 -38.82
C GLU A 322 -11.04 25.28 -38.83
N ALA A 323 -11.68 25.40 -37.68
CA ALA A 323 -13.08 25.82 -37.58
C ALA A 323 -13.29 27.24 -38.14
N VAL A 324 -12.36 28.17 -37.88
CA VAL A 324 -12.38 29.51 -38.46
C VAL A 324 -12.15 29.48 -39.98
N LEU A 325 -11.24 28.64 -40.47
CA LEU A 325 -11.03 28.48 -41.91
C LEU A 325 -12.29 27.95 -42.62
N LYS A 326 -12.95 26.93 -42.06
CA LYS A 326 -14.22 26.39 -42.57
C LYS A 326 -15.36 27.40 -42.48
N PHE A 327 -15.33 28.30 -41.50
CA PHE A 327 -16.30 29.39 -41.40
C PHE A 327 -16.16 30.40 -42.55
N ILE A 328 -14.92 30.71 -42.94
CA ILE A 328 -14.63 31.66 -44.04
C ILE A 328 -14.84 30.99 -45.41
N ASN A 329 -14.42 29.73 -45.56
CA ASN A 329 -14.55 28.95 -46.79
C ASN A 329 -15.35 27.66 -46.51
N PRO A 330 -16.69 27.70 -46.58
CA PRO A 330 -17.52 26.54 -46.32
C PRO A 330 -17.32 25.49 -47.41
N GLU A 331 -16.83 24.31 -47.02
CA GLU A 331 -16.75 23.15 -47.91
C GLU A 331 -17.93 22.20 -47.61
N PRO A 332 -18.59 21.65 -48.65
CA PRO A 332 -19.69 20.72 -48.45
C PRO A 332 -19.20 19.40 -47.84
N MET A 333 -19.89 18.90 -46.82
CA MET A 333 -19.60 17.60 -46.22
C MET A 333 -20.09 16.47 -47.12
N GLU A 334 -19.17 15.64 -47.60
CA GLU A 334 -19.50 14.42 -48.32
C GLU A 334 -19.78 13.27 -47.35
N HIS A 335 -20.55 12.26 -47.78
CA HIS A 335 -20.78 11.02 -47.02
C HIS A 335 -21.37 11.22 -45.60
N LEU A 336 -22.26 12.20 -45.43
CA LEU A 336 -22.88 12.59 -44.15
C LEU A 336 -23.33 11.43 -43.25
N GLY A 337 -23.93 10.36 -43.81
CA GLY A 337 -24.37 9.20 -43.02
C GLY A 337 -23.22 8.44 -42.35
N TRP A 338 -22.10 8.26 -43.05
CA TRP A 338 -20.91 7.62 -42.50
C TRP A 338 -20.21 8.53 -41.49
N VAL A 339 -20.14 9.83 -41.77
CA VAL A 339 -19.58 10.83 -40.85
C VAL A 339 -20.40 10.90 -39.55
N ALA A 340 -21.73 10.92 -39.62
CA ALA A 340 -22.60 10.89 -38.44
C ALA A 340 -22.36 9.63 -37.59
N MET A 341 -22.24 8.47 -38.23
CA MET A 341 -21.99 7.23 -37.49
C MET A 341 -20.60 7.22 -36.84
N ALA A 342 -19.56 7.66 -37.54
CA ALA A 342 -18.20 7.77 -36.99
C ALA A 342 -18.15 8.76 -35.81
N ALA A 343 -18.84 9.90 -35.93
CA ALA A 343 -18.96 10.92 -34.89
C ALA A 343 -19.71 10.39 -33.66
N LEU A 344 -20.78 9.62 -33.85
CA LEU A 344 -21.53 9.00 -32.74
C LEU A 344 -20.68 7.96 -32.01
N ILE A 345 -19.97 7.08 -32.74
CA ILE A 345 -19.07 6.09 -32.17
C ILE A 345 -17.95 6.79 -31.39
N GLY A 346 -17.33 7.82 -31.97
CA GLY A 346 -16.30 8.63 -31.34
C GLY A 346 -16.79 9.26 -30.04
N PHE A 347 -17.97 9.92 -30.06
CA PHE A 347 -18.56 10.54 -28.86
C PHE A 347 -18.79 9.52 -27.74
N VAL A 348 -19.45 8.39 -28.04
CA VAL A 348 -19.77 7.38 -27.03
C VAL A 348 -18.50 6.73 -26.46
N GLY A 349 -17.54 6.37 -27.31
CA GLY A 349 -16.29 5.75 -26.90
C GLY A 349 -15.44 6.65 -26.02
N ASN A 350 -15.25 7.90 -26.46
CA ASN A 350 -14.46 8.88 -25.73
C ASN A 350 -15.11 9.31 -24.41
N GLU A 351 -16.43 9.52 -24.38
CA GLU A 351 -17.15 9.84 -23.13
C GLU A 351 -17.11 8.68 -22.13
N ALA A 352 -17.27 7.44 -22.58
CA ALA A 352 -17.17 6.26 -21.71
C ALA A 352 -15.79 6.15 -21.06
N VAL A 353 -14.72 6.34 -21.87
CA VAL A 353 -13.34 6.35 -21.37
C VAL A 353 -13.09 7.52 -20.43
N ALA A 354 -13.58 8.72 -20.77
CA ALA A 354 -13.44 9.91 -19.96
C ALA A 354 -14.05 9.74 -18.56
N VAL A 355 -15.30 9.26 -18.49
CA VAL A 355 -15.99 9.01 -17.22
C VAL A 355 -15.21 8.01 -16.36
N TYR A 356 -14.67 6.95 -16.98
CA TYR A 356 -13.87 5.96 -16.28
C TYR A 356 -12.55 6.54 -15.75
N ARG A 357 -11.77 7.25 -16.60
CA ARG A 357 -10.51 7.90 -16.22
C ARG A 357 -10.70 8.92 -15.11
N ILE A 358 -11.69 9.82 -15.24
CA ILE A 358 -11.98 10.85 -14.24
C ILE A 358 -12.38 10.21 -12.91
N ARG A 359 -13.20 9.16 -12.95
CA ARG A 359 -13.62 8.44 -11.73
C ARG A 359 -12.43 7.80 -11.02
N VAL A 360 -11.60 7.04 -11.73
CA VAL A 360 -10.43 6.39 -11.11
C VAL A 360 -9.40 7.42 -10.68
N GLY A 361 -9.14 8.45 -11.49
CA GLY A 361 -8.23 9.54 -11.18
C GLY A 361 -8.61 10.25 -9.87
N ARG A 362 -9.90 10.54 -9.66
CA ARG A 362 -10.40 11.10 -8.39
C ARG A 362 -10.28 10.12 -7.23
N GLN A 363 -10.48 8.82 -7.44
CA GLN A 363 -10.36 7.81 -6.39
C GLN A 363 -8.93 7.64 -5.89
N ILE A 364 -7.95 7.76 -6.78
CA ILE A 364 -6.52 7.59 -6.45
C ILE A 364 -5.80 8.91 -6.17
N GLY A 365 -6.44 10.07 -6.35
CA GLY A 365 -5.81 11.39 -6.18
C GLY A 365 -4.90 11.82 -7.35
N SER A 366 -5.07 11.21 -8.53
CA SER A 366 -4.22 11.43 -9.71
C SER A 366 -4.74 12.58 -10.57
N ALA A 367 -4.09 13.75 -10.47
CA ALA A 367 -4.44 14.91 -11.29
C ALA A 367 -4.16 14.66 -12.78
N ALA A 368 -3.09 13.93 -13.10
CA ALA A 368 -2.74 13.65 -14.49
C ALA A 368 -3.72 12.68 -15.15
N LEU A 369 -4.24 11.68 -14.43
CA LEU A 369 -5.30 10.80 -14.94
C LEU A 369 -6.64 11.52 -15.09
N ILE A 370 -6.94 12.48 -14.21
CA ILE A 370 -8.11 13.35 -14.38
C ILE A 370 -7.94 14.22 -15.62
N ALA A 371 -6.76 14.82 -15.84
CA ALA A 371 -6.48 15.63 -17.02
C ALA A 371 -6.58 14.84 -18.32
N ASP A 372 -6.01 13.62 -18.36
CA ASP A 372 -6.15 12.68 -19.48
C ASP A 372 -7.61 12.26 -19.72
N GLY A 373 -8.39 12.10 -18.65
CA GLY A 373 -9.84 11.88 -18.77
C GLY A 373 -10.61 13.11 -19.30
N GLN A 374 -10.21 14.32 -18.93
CA GLN A 374 -10.77 15.55 -19.51
C GLN A 374 -10.41 15.69 -20.99
N HIS A 375 -9.22 15.26 -21.41
CA HIS A 375 -8.84 15.20 -22.82
C HIS A 375 -9.80 14.33 -23.60
N SER A 376 -10.02 13.08 -23.17
CA SER A 376 -10.97 12.18 -23.82
C SER A 376 -12.38 12.79 -23.85
N ARG A 377 -12.81 13.50 -22.80
CA ARG A 377 -14.11 14.18 -22.81
C ARG A 377 -14.19 15.29 -23.87
N VAL A 378 -13.11 16.05 -24.01
CA VAL A 378 -12.98 17.08 -25.04
C VAL A 378 -13.09 16.44 -26.43
N ASP A 379 -12.41 15.33 -26.68
CA ASP A 379 -12.45 14.64 -27.98
C ASP A 379 -13.85 14.06 -28.27
N GLY A 380 -14.53 13.59 -27.22
CA GLY A 380 -15.94 13.24 -27.26
C GLY A 380 -16.81 14.43 -27.70
N PHE A 381 -16.65 15.60 -27.09
CA PHE A 381 -17.39 16.80 -27.50
C PHE A 381 -17.05 17.26 -28.91
N THR A 382 -15.80 17.16 -29.35
CA THR A 382 -15.41 17.40 -30.74
C THR A 382 -16.15 16.46 -31.68
N SER A 383 -16.27 15.17 -31.34
CA SER A 383 -17.07 14.21 -32.13
C SER A 383 -18.55 14.58 -32.13
N LEU A 384 -19.10 15.02 -30.99
CA LEU A 384 -20.48 15.51 -30.91
C LEU A 384 -20.71 16.77 -31.77
N SER A 385 -19.70 17.66 -31.85
CA SER A 385 -19.70 18.83 -32.75
C SER A 385 -19.99 18.40 -34.18
N VAL A 386 -19.21 17.43 -34.67
CA VAL A 386 -19.29 16.92 -36.04
C VAL A 386 -20.68 16.32 -36.29
N LEU A 387 -21.23 15.60 -35.31
CA LEU A 387 -22.59 15.06 -35.42
C LEU A 387 -23.64 16.16 -35.56
N ILE A 388 -23.54 17.24 -34.78
CA ILE A 388 -24.43 18.41 -34.89
C ILE A 388 -24.23 19.12 -36.23
N GLY A 389 -22.98 19.24 -36.69
CA GLY A 389 -22.62 19.78 -38.01
C GLY A 389 -23.28 19.00 -39.14
N VAL A 390 -23.23 17.67 -39.09
CA VAL A 390 -23.90 16.78 -40.07
C VAL A 390 -25.41 16.98 -40.07
N ILE A 391 -26.04 17.06 -38.88
CA ILE A 391 -27.48 17.33 -38.77
C ILE A 391 -27.83 18.68 -39.40
N GLY A 392 -27.03 19.72 -39.12
CA GLY A 392 -27.21 21.04 -39.72
C GLY A 392 -27.05 21.03 -41.24
N ALA A 393 -26.07 20.29 -41.76
CA ALA A 393 -25.88 20.11 -43.19
C ALA A 393 -27.05 19.36 -43.85
N TRP A 394 -27.64 18.35 -43.19
CA TRP A 394 -28.89 17.71 -43.66
C TRP A 394 -30.08 18.66 -43.72
N LEU A 395 -30.14 19.64 -42.82
CA LEU A 395 -31.15 20.70 -42.82
C LEU A 395 -30.83 21.83 -43.82
N GLY A 396 -29.75 21.72 -44.60
CA GLY A 396 -29.33 22.71 -45.58
C GLY A 396 -28.56 23.90 -44.99
N PHE A 397 -28.04 23.78 -43.76
CA PHE A 397 -27.25 24.81 -43.08
C PHE A 397 -25.77 24.38 -42.93
N PRO A 398 -24.94 24.53 -43.98
CA PRO A 398 -23.54 24.07 -43.97
C PRO A 398 -22.65 24.83 -42.97
N LEU A 399 -23.05 26.04 -42.56
CA LEU A 399 -22.36 26.80 -41.52
C LEU A 399 -22.55 26.24 -40.11
N ALA A 400 -23.40 25.22 -39.92
CA ALA A 400 -23.58 24.57 -38.63
C ALA A 400 -22.27 24.01 -38.07
N ASP A 401 -21.52 23.26 -38.89
CA ASP A 401 -20.26 22.62 -38.49
C ASP A 401 -19.22 23.63 -37.97
N PRO A 402 -18.84 24.69 -38.71
CA PRO A 402 -17.85 25.65 -38.23
C PRO A 402 -18.34 26.49 -37.03
N ILE A 403 -19.63 26.82 -36.94
CA ILE A 403 -20.17 27.58 -35.79
C ILE A 403 -20.08 26.74 -34.51
N VAL A 404 -20.50 25.47 -34.58
CA VAL A 404 -20.45 24.55 -33.44
C VAL A 404 -18.99 24.24 -33.08
N GLY A 405 -18.13 24.05 -34.08
CA GLY A 405 -16.70 23.87 -33.89
C GLY A 405 -16.05 25.02 -33.12
N ILE A 406 -16.29 26.28 -33.51
CA ILE A 406 -15.80 27.46 -32.78
C ILE A 406 -16.34 27.47 -31.34
N GLY A 407 -17.63 27.20 -31.14
CA GLY A 407 -18.24 27.15 -29.82
C GLY A 407 -17.58 26.11 -28.90
N ILE A 408 -17.28 24.92 -29.44
CA ILE A 408 -16.60 23.85 -28.69
C ILE A 408 -15.14 24.19 -28.45
N THR A 409 -14.41 24.79 -29.39
CA THR A 409 -13.06 25.29 -29.13
C THR A 409 -13.03 26.23 -27.93
N ILE A 410 -13.97 27.17 -27.83
CA ILE A 410 -14.07 28.09 -26.68
C ILE A 410 -14.31 27.31 -25.39
N ALA A 411 -15.22 26.33 -25.40
CA ALA A 411 -15.47 25.47 -24.24
C ALA A 411 -14.23 24.67 -23.82
N ILE A 412 -13.48 24.11 -24.78
CA ILE A 412 -12.22 23.39 -24.54
C ILE A 412 -11.19 24.30 -23.89
N LEU A 413 -11.04 25.55 -24.36
CA LEU A 413 -10.10 26.50 -23.77
C LEU A 413 -10.41 26.80 -22.29
N PHE A 414 -11.69 26.83 -21.89
CA PHE A 414 -12.06 26.94 -20.47
C PHE A 414 -11.66 25.69 -19.67
N ILE A 415 -11.89 24.49 -20.20
CA ILE A 415 -11.49 23.23 -19.55
C ILE A 415 -9.96 23.15 -19.40
N VAL A 416 -9.23 23.50 -20.46
CA VAL A 416 -7.76 23.54 -20.46
C VAL A 416 -7.24 24.54 -19.46
N LYS A 417 -7.85 25.72 -19.33
CA LYS A 417 -7.48 26.71 -18.31
C LYS A 417 -7.61 26.14 -16.90
N ASP A 418 -8.70 25.46 -16.61
CA ASP A 418 -8.94 24.89 -15.28
C ASP A 418 -7.98 23.73 -14.99
N ALA A 419 -7.75 22.84 -15.97
CA ALA A 419 -6.76 21.76 -15.87
C ALA A 419 -5.33 22.30 -15.71
N ALA A 420 -4.95 23.31 -16.49
CA ALA A 420 -3.66 23.98 -16.40
C ALA A 420 -3.46 24.61 -15.03
N ARG A 421 -4.47 25.28 -14.48
CA ARG A 421 -4.41 25.84 -13.14
C ARG A 421 -4.17 24.76 -12.08
N ALA A 422 -4.92 23.67 -12.13
CA ALA A 422 -4.79 22.56 -11.18
C ALA A 422 -3.39 21.92 -11.23
N VAL A 423 -2.88 21.59 -12.42
CA VAL A 423 -1.56 21.00 -12.59
C VAL A 423 -0.45 21.98 -12.19
N TRP A 424 -0.57 23.25 -12.59
CA TRP A 424 0.42 24.28 -12.26
C TRP A 424 0.51 24.50 -10.75
N GLN A 425 -0.63 24.59 -10.07
CA GLN A 425 -0.68 24.70 -8.61
C GLN A 425 0.06 23.55 -7.94
N ARG A 426 -0.19 22.30 -8.34
CA ARG A 426 0.51 21.13 -7.78
C ARG A 426 2.02 21.16 -8.05
N LEU A 427 2.42 21.56 -9.26
CA LEU A 427 3.83 21.64 -9.64
C LEU A 427 4.64 22.57 -8.71
N ILE A 428 4.02 23.68 -8.29
CA ILE A 428 4.60 24.68 -7.37
C ILE A 428 4.25 24.44 -5.89
N ASP A 429 3.89 23.21 -5.52
CA ASP A 429 3.55 22.78 -4.15
C ASP A 429 2.27 23.43 -3.56
N GLY A 430 1.33 23.85 -4.42
CA GLY A 430 0.01 24.29 -4.03
C GLY A 430 -0.92 23.14 -3.64
N ILE A 431 -1.83 23.40 -2.71
CA ILE A 431 -2.83 22.45 -2.20
C ILE A 431 -4.19 23.13 -2.06
N GLU A 432 -5.25 22.34 -2.16
CA GLU A 432 -6.63 22.76 -1.93
C GLU A 432 -6.83 23.20 -0.46
N PRO A 433 -7.45 24.37 -0.21
CA PRO A 433 -7.66 24.90 1.14
C PRO A 433 -8.42 23.93 2.06
N GLU A 434 -9.35 23.16 1.51
CA GLU A 434 -10.17 22.22 2.27
C GLU A 434 -9.32 21.09 2.90
N ILE A 435 -8.28 20.63 2.19
CA ILE A 435 -7.34 19.63 2.72
C ILE A 435 -6.47 20.26 3.81
N LEU A 436 -6.04 21.50 3.61
CA LEU A 436 -5.26 22.23 4.60
C LEU A 436 -6.06 22.45 5.89
N ASP A 437 -7.34 22.80 5.76
CA ASP A 437 -8.27 22.96 6.88
C ASP A 437 -8.52 21.64 7.61
N GLU A 438 -8.65 20.53 6.87
CA GLU A 438 -8.77 19.18 7.44
C GLU A 438 -7.52 18.79 8.26
N ILE A 439 -6.32 19.05 7.72
CA ILE A 439 -5.05 18.81 8.41
C ILE A 439 -4.89 19.74 9.62
N ALA A 440 -5.40 20.97 9.58
CA ALA A 440 -5.37 21.88 10.71
C ALA A 440 -6.39 21.51 11.80
N HIS A 441 -7.53 20.95 11.40
CA HIS A 441 -8.62 20.61 12.30
C HIS A 441 -8.38 19.30 13.05
N ALA A 442 -7.84 18.26 12.40
CA ALA A 442 -7.64 16.95 13.03
C ALA A 442 -6.78 16.97 14.32
N PRO A 443 -5.67 17.75 14.41
CA PRO A 443 -4.89 17.86 15.64
C PRO A 443 -5.57 18.67 16.74
N SER A 444 -6.54 19.54 16.40
CA SER A 444 -7.15 20.48 17.35
C SER A 444 -8.02 19.82 18.42
N HIS A 445 -8.44 18.57 18.19
CA HIS A 445 -9.27 17.78 19.11
C HIS A 445 -8.45 16.89 20.05
N ILE A 446 -7.13 16.88 19.91
CA ILE A 446 -6.25 16.00 20.68
C ILE A 446 -5.87 16.65 22.01
N ALA A 447 -6.11 15.93 23.10
CA ALA A 447 -5.74 16.39 24.43
C ALA A 447 -4.23 16.63 24.53
N GLY A 448 -3.85 17.82 25.00
CA GLY A 448 -2.45 18.25 25.10
C GLY A 448 -1.98 19.15 23.96
N VAL A 449 -2.73 19.25 22.86
CA VAL A 449 -2.50 20.26 21.82
C VAL A 449 -3.18 21.57 22.25
N GLN A 450 -2.39 22.61 22.52
CA GLN A 450 -2.92 23.93 22.89
C GLN A 450 -3.31 24.76 21.67
N ALA A 451 -2.53 24.66 20.59
CA ALA A 451 -2.79 25.35 19.33
C ALA A 451 -2.06 24.68 18.16
N VAL A 452 -2.63 24.78 16.96
CA VAL A 452 -1.92 24.48 15.71
C VAL A 452 -1.31 25.79 15.20
N ARG A 453 0.02 25.89 15.17
CA ARG A 453 0.73 27.14 14.84
C ARG A 453 0.94 27.32 13.35
N SER A 454 1.25 26.23 12.65
CA SER A 454 1.41 26.25 11.21
C SER A 454 1.11 24.88 10.63
N VAL A 455 0.50 24.89 9.45
CA VAL A 455 0.30 23.72 8.61
C VAL A 455 0.85 24.07 7.24
N ARG A 456 1.67 23.18 6.71
CA ARG A 456 2.11 23.25 5.31
C ARG A 456 1.89 21.88 4.72
N ALA A 457 1.27 21.83 3.55
CA ALA A 457 1.05 20.58 2.86
C ALA A 457 1.30 20.76 1.37
N ARG A 458 1.75 19.69 0.72
CA ARG A 458 2.01 19.66 -0.72
C ARG A 458 1.68 18.32 -1.31
N TRP A 459 1.35 18.31 -2.59
CA TRP A 459 1.24 17.08 -3.37
C TRP A 459 2.62 16.56 -3.78
N SER A 460 2.81 15.25 -3.71
CA SER A 460 3.90 14.55 -4.39
C SER A 460 3.30 13.33 -5.09
N GLY A 461 3.16 13.42 -6.41
CA GLY A 461 2.32 12.49 -7.16
C GLY A 461 0.88 12.60 -6.67
N HIS A 462 0.31 11.51 -6.18
CA HIS A 462 -1.08 11.43 -5.71
C HIS A 462 -1.21 11.36 -4.17
N LYS A 463 -0.14 11.63 -3.43
CA LYS A 463 -0.15 11.69 -1.95
C LYS A 463 0.13 13.10 -1.44
N VAL A 464 -0.40 13.40 -0.26
CA VAL A 464 -0.21 14.67 0.46
C VAL A 464 0.91 14.49 1.48
N TYR A 465 1.95 15.31 1.38
CA TYR A 465 3.03 15.41 2.35
C TYR A 465 2.76 16.65 3.21
N SER A 466 2.82 16.50 4.54
CA SER A 466 2.44 17.58 5.46
C SER A 466 3.48 17.82 6.55
N ASP A 467 3.76 19.09 6.81
CA ASP A 467 4.46 19.57 8.01
C ASP A 467 3.42 20.25 8.92
N VAL A 468 3.28 19.76 10.15
CA VAL A 468 2.36 20.33 11.14
C VAL A 468 3.15 20.79 12.35
N THR A 469 2.97 22.04 12.78
CA THR A 469 3.57 22.55 14.02
C THR A 469 2.49 22.73 15.08
N ILE A 470 2.60 22.00 16.18
CA ILE A 470 1.68 22.05 17.31
C ILE A 470 2.34 22.72 18.52
N ALA A 471 1.58 23.52 19.25
CA ALA A 471 1.96 24.07 20.54
C ALA A 471 1.47 23.15 21.66
N VAL A 472 2.36 22.82 22.59
CA VAL A 472 2.06 22.02 23.78
C VAL A 472 2.50 22.78 25.03
N ASP A 473 2.11 22.30 26.21
CA ASP A 473 2.49 22.93 27.47
C ASP A 473 4.03 22.91 27.67
N PRO A 474 4.67 24.08 27.97
CA PRO A 474 6.12 24.19 28.20
C PRO A 474 6.67 23.31 29.32
N ASP A 475 5.85 22.95 30.30
CA ASP A 475 6.26 22.15 31.45
C ASP A 475 6.27 20.63 31.16
N LEU A 476 5.86 20.23 29.95
CA LEU A 476 5.86 18.83 29.54
C LEU A 476 7.27 18.29 29.29
N THR A 477 7.48 17.04 29.71
CA THR A 477 8.68 16.30 29.32
C THR A 477 8.66 15.99 27.83
N VAL A 478 9.85 15.89 27.22
CA VAL A 478 10.02 15.51 25.80
C VAL A 478 9.27 14.22 25.46
N ARG A 479 9.24 13.24 26.38
CA ARG A 479 8.52 11.97 26.21
C ARG A 479 7.01 12.17 26.05
N VAL A 480 6.41 13.09 26.81
CA VAL A 480 4.97 13.36 26.73
C VAL A 480 4.63 14.17 25.48
N ALA A 481 5.46 15.16 25.16
CA ALA A 481 5.34 15.93 23.92
C ALA A 481 5.42 15.03 22.66
N ASP A 482 6.35 14.08 22.66
CA ASP A 482 6.53 13.07 21.61
C ASP A 482 5.32 12.11 21.52
N ALA A 483 4.74 11.71 22.66
CA ALA A 483 3.49 10.94 22.66
C ALA A 483 2.30 11.72 22.06
N ILE A 484 2.19 13.02 22.34
CA ILE A 484 1.18 13.89 21.71
C ILE A 484 1.44 14.00 20.20
N ALA A 485 2.69 14.16 19.78
CA ALA A 485 3.05 14.23 18.37
C ALA A 485 2.67 12.93 17.62
N ARG A 486 2.90 11.75 18.22
CA ARG A 486 2.45 10.45 17.67
C ARG A 486 0.93 10.35 17.57
N GLU A 487 0.20 10.88 18.55
CA GLU A 487 -1.27 10.91 18.52
C GLU A 487 -1.76 11.78 17.36
N VAL A 488 -1.13 12.94 17.16
CA VAL A 488 -1.41 13.84 16.03
C VAL A 488 -1.16 13.14 14.71
N GLU A 489 -0.02 12.45 14.56
CA GLU A 489 0.28 11.67 13.36
C GLU A 489 -0.78 10.59 13.09
N ARG A 490 -1.17 9.81 14.11
CA ARG A 490 -2.22 8.76 13.96
C ARG A 490 -3.58 9.34 13.60
N SER A 491 -3.96 10.45 14.21
CA SER A 491 -5.21 11.15 13.89
C SER A 491 -5.21 11.64 12.44
N LEU A 492 -4.10 12.24 11.99
CA LEU A 492 -3.96 12.70 10.61
C LEU A 492 -4.04 11.55 9.60
N ARG A 493 -3.42 10.41 9.88
CA ARG A 493 -3.50 9.21 9.00
C ARG A 493 -4.92 8.66 8.88
N THR A 494 -5.72 8.81 9.93
CA THR A 494 -7.10 8.30 9.95
C THR A 494 -8.08 9.25 9.26
N HIS A 495 -7.88 10.56 9.39
CA HIS A 495 -8.78 11.57 8.83
C HIS A 495 -8.42 11.92 7.38
N VAL A 496 -7.13 12.02 7.05
CA VAL A 496 -6.69 12.50 5.73
C VAL A 496 -6.43 11.31 4.82
N ARG A 497 -7.41 10.98 3.97
CA ARG A 497 -7.41 9.79 3.09
C ARG A 497 -6.19 9.63 2.20
N LEU A 498 -5.59 10.73 1.73
CA LEU A 498 -4.46 10.73 0.79
C LEU A 498 -3.14 11.11 1.46
N LEU A 499 -3.06 11.04 2.79
CA LEU A 499 -1.84 11.36 3.51
C LEU A 499 -0.72 10.37 3.16
N GLY A 500 0.41 10.91 2.75
CA GLY A 500 1.66 10.19 2.64
C GLY A 500 2.44 10.32 3.94
N GLU A 501 3.50 11.12 3.89
CA GLU A 501 4.34 11.40 5.04
C GLU A 501 3.86 12.64 5.80
N VAL A 502 3.88 12.58 7.13
CA VAL A 502 3.62 13.71 7.99
C VAL A 502 4.79 13.93 8.94
N VAL A 503 5.24 15.18 9.05
CA VAL A 503 6.24 15.59 10.03
C VAL A 503 5.56 16.50 11.04
N VAL A 504 5.47 16.02 12.28
CA VAL A 504 4.92 16.79 13.40
C VAL A 504 6.06 17.45 14.16
N ARG A 505 6.03 18.79 14.22
CA ARG A 505 6.95 19.61 15.01
C ARG A 505 6.26 20.10 16.26
N VAL A 506 6.90 19.89 17.39
CA VAL A 506 6.40 20.40 18.68
C VAL A 506 7.06 21.73 18.99
N THR A 507 6.25 22.71 19.40
CA THR A 507 6.69 24.00 19.92
C THR A 507 5.98 24.30 21.24
N LEU A 508 6.45 25.34 21.93
CA LEU A 508 5.97 25.76 23.25
C LEU A 508 5.03 26.97 23.15
#